data_AF-A0A6G1J671-F1
#
_entry.id   AF-A0A6G1J671-F1
#
_cell.length_a   1.000
_cell.length_b   1.000
_cell.length_c   1.000
_cell.angle_alpha   90.00
_cell.angle_beta   90.00
_cell.angle_gamma   90.00
#
_symmetry.space_group_name_H-M   'P 1'
#
loop_
_entity.id
_entity.type
_entity.pdbx_description
1 polymer ?
#
loop_
_entity_poly.entity_id
_entity_poly.type
_entity_poly.pdbx_seq_one_letter_code
_entity_poly.pdbx_strand_id
1 'polypeptide(L)'
;MIMSSQQHSYVLAHAKSRRAANNNYQKLSKTLYEKLAKLCLDYDTQVYFLAYRNGRFNGFVSTDATGQPWSPPDQDTLEKLYPPPVIKSPAHCRRAQQGRGSFQKTTSRDSTESA
;
A
#
# COMPACT_ATOMS: atom_id res chain seq x y z
N MET A 1 -36.42 -22.16 34.86
CA MET A 1 -35.10 -22.47 34.27
C MET A 1 -34.08 -21.60 34.99
N ILE A 2 -33.30 -22.16 35.91
CA ILE A 2 -32.30 -21.40 36.68
C ILE A 2 -31.01 -21.39 35.85
N MET A 3 -30.67 -20.25 35.25
CA MET A 3 -29.36 -20.05 34.62
C MET A 3 -28.27 -20.18 35.68
N SER A 4 -27.22 -20.96 35.41
CA SER A 4 -26.15 -21.13 36.39
C SER A 4 -25.37 -19.82 36.58
N SER A 5 -24.90 -19.55 37.80
CA SER A 5 -24.14 -18.34 38.13
C SER A 5 -22.90 -18.14 37.24
N GLN A 6 -22.32 -19.23 36.73
CA GLN A 6 -21.21 -19.25 35.79
C GLN A 6 -21.61 -18.77 34.38
N GLN A 7 -22.81 -19.10 33.91
CA GLN A 7 -23.31 -18.61 32.62
C GLN A 7 -23.62 -17.11 32.68
N HIS A 8 -24.19 -16.64 33.78
CA HIS A 8 -24.48 -15.22 33.98
C HIS A 8 -23.20 -14.36 34.03
N SER A 9 -22.17 -14.81 34.73
CA SER A 9 -20.88 -14.10 34.79
C SER A 9 -20.19 -14.06 33.42
N TYR A 10 -20.23 -15.15 32.65
CA TYR A 10 -19.71 -15.19 31.28
C TYR A 10 -20.42 -14.20 30.35
N VAL A 11 -21.75 -14.17 30.36
CA VAL A 11 -22.54 -13.24 29.53
C VAL A 11 -22.22 -11.78 29.87
N LEU A 12 -22.09 -11.45 31.16
CA LEU A 12 -21.70 -10.11 31.60
C LEU A 12 -20.27 -9.75 31.18
N ALA A 13 -19.32 -10.67 31.34
CA ALA A 13 -17.93 -10.45 30.92
C ALA A 13 -17.84 -10.24 29.40
N HIS A 14 -18.55 -11.05 28.62
CA HIS A 14 -18.63 -10.93 27.17
C HIS A 14 -19.28 -9.60 26.75
N ALA A 15 -20.37 -9.18 27.40
CA ALA A 15 -21.02 -7.90 27.14
C ALA A 15 -20.09 -6.71 27.45
N LYS A 16 -19.33 -6.78 28.55
CA LYS A 16 -18.33 -5.75 28.90
C LYS A 16 -17.21 -5.67 27.86
N SER A 17 -16.66 -6.81 27.46
CA SER A 17 -15.62 -6.90 26.43
C SER A 17 -16.08 -6.27 25.11
N ARG A 18 -17.30 -6.59 24.66
CA ARG A 18 -17.89 -5.99 23.44
C ARG A 18 -18.03 -4.47 23.53
N ARG A 19 -18.46 -3.93 24.66
CA ARG A 19 -18.55 -2.47 24.87
C ARG A 19 -17.16 -1.83 24.82
N ALA A 20 -16.18 -2.42 25.48
CA ALA A 20 -14.81 -1.92 25.46
C ALA A 20 -14.23 -1.88 24.03
N ALA A 21 -14.41 -2.95 23.25
CA ALA A 21 -13.98 -3.01 21.86
C ALA A 21 -14.68 -1.94 20.99
N ASN A 22 -15.98 -1.70 21.19
CA ASN A 22 -16.72 -0.66 20.47
C ASN A 22 -16.23 0.75 20.82
N ASN A 23 -16.01 1.03 22.10
CA ASN A 23 -15.50 2.33 22.54
C ASN A 23 -14.08 2.57 21.99
N ASN A 24 -13.23 1.54 21.98
CA ASN A 24 -11.90 1.64 21.41
C ASN A 24 -11.97 1.92 19.90
N TYR A 25 -12.80 1.16 19.16
CA TYR A 25 -13.02 1.40 17.74
C TYR A 25 -13.47 2.84 17.46
N GLN A 26 -14.45 3.36 18.20
CA GLN A 26 -14.92 4.74 18.02
C GLN A 26 -13.82 5.77 18.25
N LYS A 27 -12.99 5.58 19.29
CA LYS A 27 -11.83 6.45 19.56
C LYS A 27 -10.84 6.42 18.39
N LEU A 28 -10.45 5.23 17.95
CA LEU A 28 -9.51 5.06 16.84
C LEU A 28 -10.06 5.63 15.53
N SER A 29 -11.33 5.38 15.21
CA SER A 29 -11.99 5.97 14.04
C SER A 29 -11.97 7.49 14.12
N LYS A 30 -12.34 8.08 15.25
CA LYS A 30 -12.30 9.55 15.41
C LYS A 30 -10.88 10.09 15.18
N THR A 31 -9.87 9.51 15.81
CA THR A 31 -8.47 9.91 15.62
C THR A 31 -8.04 9.77 14.16
N LEU A 32 -8.42 8.68 13.48
CA LEU A 32 -8.11 8.50 12.06
C LEU A 32 -8.73 9.63 11.22
N TYR A 33 -10.00 9.98 11.44
CA TYR A 33 -10.68 11.06 10.71
C TYR A 33 -9.96 12.40 10.91
N GLU A 34 -9.54 12.72 12.13
CA GLU A 34 -8.78 13.95 12.41
C GLU A 34 -7.44 13.95 11.67
N LYS A 35 -6.76 12.80 11.57
CA LYS A 35 -5.50 12.67 10.82
C LYS A 35 -5.72 12.80 9.32
N LEU A 36 -6.77 12.20 8.77
CA LEU A 36 -7.10 12.31 7.35
C LEU A 36 -7.49 13.75 6.99
N ALA A 37 -8.29 14.41 7.82
CA ALA A 37 -8.65 15.83 7.63
C ALA A 37 -7.41 16.73 7.67
N LYS A 38 -6.50 16.51 8.63
CA LYS A 38 -5.22 17.22 8.69
C LYS A 38 -4.37 17.00 7.44
N LEU A 39 -4.31 15.77 6.94
CA LEU A 39 -3.58 15.44 5.71
C LEU A 39 -4.15 16.22 4.51
N CYS A 40 -5.48 16.33 4.41
CA CYS A 40 -6.15 17.10 3.37
C CYS A 40 -5.79 18.59 3.46
N LEU A 41 -5.83 19.17 4.67
CA LEU A 41 -5.57 20.58 4.90
C LEU A 41 -4.09 20.98 4.72
N ASP A 42 -3.17 20.19 5.27
CA ASP A 42 -1.75 20.56 5.33
C ASP A 42 -1.02 20.31 4.00
N TYR A 43 -1.50 19.35 3.19
CA TYR A 43 -0.82 18.88 1.99
C TYR A 43 -1.68 18.95 0.71
N ASP A 44 -2.86 19.58 0.78
CA ASP A 44 -3.82 19.67 -0.34
C ASP A 44 -4.10 18.31 -0.99
N THR A 45 -4.27 17.30 -0.15
CA THR A 45 -4.48 15.92 -0.60
C THR A 45 -5.96 15.60 -0.73
N GLN A 46 -6.28 14.82 -1.76
CA GLN A 46 -7.61 14.26 -1.97
C GLN A 46 -7.63 12.82 -1.46
N VAL A 47 -8.56 12.51 -0.57
CA VAL A 47 -8.60 11.26 0.19
C VAL A 47 -9.99 10.68 0.16
N TYR A 48 -10.08 9.39 -0.21
CA TYR A 48 -11.26 8.57 -0.05
C TYR A 48 -10.92 7.37 0.85
N PHE A 49 -11.61 7.26 1.97
CA PHE A 49 -11.44 6.17 2.93
C PHE A 49 -12.78 5.49 3.19
N LEU A 50 -12.78 4.16 3.14
CA LEU A 50 -13.97 3.34 3.36
C LEU A 50 -13.64 2.14 4.26
N ALA A 51 -14.45 1.95 5.31
CA ALA A 51 -14.36 0.84 6.24
C ALA A 51 -15.71 0.14 6.37
N TYR A 52 -15.71 -1.19 6.38
CA TYR A 52 -16.90 -2.01 6.57
C TYR A 52 -16.85 -2.70 7.93
N ARG A 53 -17.87 -2.49 8.77
CA ARG A 53 -17.98 -3.13 10.09
C ARG A 53 -19.44 -3.27 10.51
N ASN A 54 -19.79 -4.41 11.11
CA ASN A 54 -21.14 -4.69 11.63
C ASN A 54 -22.26 -4.44 10.59
N GLY A 55 -22.04 -4.80 9.33
CA GLY A 55 -23.03 -4.61 8.27
C GLY A 55 -23.17 -3.17 7.77
N ARG A 56 -22.26 -2.26 8.16
CA ARG A 56 -22.32 -0.85 7.78
C ARG A 56 -21.00 -0.35 7.22
N PHE A 57 -21.11 0.45 6.17
CA PHE A 57 -19.99 1.23 5.66
C PHE A 57 -19.85 2.53 6.46
N ASN A 58 -18.62 2.85 6.83
CA ASN A 58 -18.24 4.13 7.43
C ASN A 58 -17.08 4.66 6.60
N GLY A 59 -17.12 5.93 6.21
CA GLY A 59 -16.10 6.48 5.34
C GLY A 59 -15.80 7.94 5.60
N PHE A 60 -14.66 8.38 5.10
CA PHE A 60 -14.22 9.76 5.04
C PHE A 60 -13.95 10.09 3.58
N VAL A 61 -14.45 11.23 3.13
CA VAL A 61 -14.25 11.73 1.78
C VAL A 61 -13.80 13.17 1.91
N SER A 62 -12.63 13.50 1.37
CA SER A 62 -12.16 14.89 1.29
C SER A 62 -13.08 15.70 0.38
N THR A 63 -13.12 17.00 0.55
CA THR A 63 -13.77 17.89 -0.43
C THR A 63 -12.80 18.25 -1.54
N ASP A 64 -13.29 18.39 -2.76
CA ASP A 64 -12.53 18.98 -3.86
C ASP A 64 -12.45 20.52 -3.73
N ALA A 65 -11.77 21.16 -4.67
CA ALA A 65 -11.64 22.62 -4.72
C ALA A 65 -12.99 23.36 -4.88
N THR A 66 -14.04 22.67 -5.29
CA THR A 66 -15.41 23.22 -5.43
C THR A 66 -16.25 23.00 -4.17
N GLY A 67 -15.66 22.39 -3.13
CA GLY A 67 -16.34 22.05 -1.89
C GLY A 67 -17.24 20.81 -2.00
N GLN A 68 -17.22 20.09 -3.13
CA GLN A 68 -17.98 18.87 -3.32
C GLN A 68 -17.20 17.65 -2.80
N PRO A 69 -17.88 16.58 -2.36
CA PRO A 69 -17.20 15.34 -2.01
C PRO A 69 -16.34 14.84 -3.16
N TRP A 70 -15.05 14.66 -2.90
CA TRP A 70 -14.11 14.16 -3.88
C TRP A 70 -14.50 12.75 -4.33
N SER A 71 -14.63 12.58 -5.64
CA SER A 71 -14.86 11.28 -6.25
C SER A 71 -13.54 10.73 -6.76
N PRO A 72 -13.15 9.50 -6.40
CA PRO A 72 -11.93 8.91 -6.91
C PRO A 72 -12.01 8.79 -8.45
N PRO A 73 -10.88 8.94 -9.16
CA PRO A 73 -10.82 8.70 -10.60
C PRO A 73 -11.24 7.25 -10.91
N ASP A 74 -11.80 7.05 -12.10
CA ASP A 74 -12.07 5.70 -12.58
C ASP A 74 -10.79 4.88 -12.75
N GLN A 75 -10.96 3.56 -12.81
CA GLN A 75 -9.85 2.63 -12.95
C GLN A 75 -9.02 2.91 -14.21
N ASP A 76 -9.68 3.22 -15.32
CA ASP A 76 -9.03 3.52 -16.60
C ASP A 76 -8.15 4.79 -16.52
N THR A 77 -8.58 5.80 -15.77
CA THR A 77 -7.81 7.03 -15.52
C THR A 77 -6.63 6.74 -14.59
N LEU A 78 -6.82 5.90 -13.57
CA LEU A 78 -5.72 5.47 -12.69
C LEU A 78 -4.62 4.72 -13.48
N GLU A 79 -5.01 3.82 -14.38
CA GLU A 79 -4.06 3.07 -15.21
C GLU A 79 -3.29 3.95 -16.21
N LYS A 80 -3.91 5.02 -16.71
CA LYS A 80 -3.23 6.02 -17.56
C LYS A 80 -2.25 6.88 -16.79
N LEU A 81 -2.61 7.30 -15.57
CA LEU A 81 -1.77 8.16 -14.74
C LEU A 81 -0.60 7.39 -14.11
N TYR A 82 -0.81 6.12 -13.79
CA TYR A 82 0.18 5.24 -13.18
C TYR A 82 0.27 3.93 -13.97
N PRO A 83 0.85 3.97 -15.18
CA PRO A 83 1.04 2.74 -15.94
C PRO A 83 1.91 1.78 -15.12
N PRO A 84 1.57 0.48 -15.09
CA PRO A 84 2.36 -0.50 -14.36
C PRO A 84 3.81 -0.42 -14.83
N PRO A 85 4.80 -0.47 -13.91
CA PRO A 85 6.20 -0.37 -14.29
C PRO A 85 6.50 -1.45 -15.32
N VAL A 86 7.12 -1.06 -16.44
CA VAL A 86 7.52 -2.00 -17.49
C VAL A 86 8.61 -2.89 -16.91
N ILE A 87 8.22 -4.05 -16.36
CA ILE A 87 9.15 -5.07 -15.91
C ILE A 87 9.74 -5.67 -17.19
N LYS A 88 10.90 -5.17 -17.60
CA LYS A 88 11.67 -5.80 -18.68
C LYS A 88 12.04 -7.19 -18.20
N SER A 89 11.37 -8.21 -18.77
CA SER A 89 11.69 -9.60 -18.51
C SER A 89 13.21 -9.82 -18.64
N PRO A 90 13.86 -10.57 -17.72
CA PRO A 90 15.30 -10.85 -17.77
C PRO A 90 15.78 -11.43 -19.11
N ALA A 91 14.86 -11.98 -19.92
CA ALA A 91 15.14 -12.48 -21.26
C ALA A 91 15.65 -11.39 -22.23
N HIS A 92 15.39 -10.11 -21.97
CA HIS A 92 15.78 -9.03 -22.89
C HIS A 92 17.24 -8.56 -22.72
N CYS A 93 17.91 -8.92 -21.63
CA CYS A 93 19.30 -8.54 -21.38
C CYS A 93 20.35 -9.48 -22.01
N ARG A 94 19.95 -10.61 -22.60
CA ARG A 94 20.93 -11.62 -23.07
C ARG A 94 21.51 -11.40 -24.47
N ARG A 95 20.93 -10.51 -25.30
CA ARG A 95 21.39 -10.36 -26.70
C ARG A 95 22.55 -9.37 -26.89
N ALA A 96 22.86 -8.54 -25.89
CA ALA A 96 23.92 -7.53 -26.00
C ALA A 96 25.35 -8.05 -25.72
N GLN A 97 25.52 -9.28 -25.21
CA GLN A 97 26.83 -9.78 -24.78
C GLN A 97 27.45 -10.89 -25.66
N GLN A 98 26.78 -11.35 -26.73
CA GLN A 98 27.30 -12.45 -27.58
C GLN A 98 28.02 -11.99 -28.85
N GLY A 99 28.34 -10.70 -28.98
CA GLY A 99 28.93 -10.13 -30.19
C GLY A 99 30.24 -9.37 -29.98
N ARG A 100 31.22 -9.92 -29.23
CA ARG A 100 32.60 -9.39 -29.27
C ARG A 100 33.66 -10.47 -29.10
N GLY A 101 34.35 -10.77 -30.22
CA GLY A 101 35.80 -10.85 -30.26
C GLY A 101 36.45 -12.16 -29.84
N SER A 102 36.64 -13.07 -30.79
CA SER A 102 37.75 -14.02 -30.77
C SER A 102 39.07 -13.26 -30.91
N PHE A 103 39.76 -13.00 -29.79
CA PHE A 103 41.12 -12.47 -29.83
C PHE A 103 42.11 -13.62 -30.02
N GLN A 104 42.82 -13.58 -31.15
CA GLN A 104 43.89 -14.50 -31.50
C GLN A 104 45.09 -14.32 -30.56
N LYS A 105 45.65 -15.44 -30.13
CA LYS A 105 46.88 -15.55 -29.35
C LYS A 105 48.08 -15.43 -30.29
N THR A 106 48.73 -14.27 -30.32
CA THR A 106 50.04 -14.13 -30.97
C THR A 106 51.14 -14.07 -29.92
N THR A 107 51.94 -15.13 -29.92
CA THR A 107 53.22 -15.28 -29.24
C THR A 107 54.20 -14.21 -29.72
N SER A 108 54.69 -13.35 -28.83
CA SER A 108 55.86 -12.52 -29.11
C SER A 108 57.12 -13.18 -28.57
N ARG A 109 58.11 -13.24 -29.44
CA ARG A 109 59.40 -13.90 -29.36
C ARG A 109 60.39 -12.90 -28.75
N ASP A 110 61.04 -13.31 -27.66
CA ASP A 110 62.09 -12.56 -26.98
C ASP A 110 63.43 -12.90 -27.65
N SER A 111 64.18 -11.89 -28.09
CA SER A 111 65.55 -12.03 -28.65
C SER A 111 66.30 -10.71 -28.48
N THR A 112 66.97 -10.61 -27.33
CA THR A 112 68.37 -10.23 -27.09
C THR A 112 69.16 -9.47 -28.15
N GLU A 113 69.75 -8.33 -27.78
CA GLU A 113 71.19 -7.93 -27.91
C GLU A 113 71.37 -6.47 -27.43
N SER A 114 72.11 -6.21 -26.35
CA SER A 114 73.58 -6.01 -26.23
C SER A 114 74.07 -4.60 -26.58
N ALA A 115 74.50 -3.85 -25.56
CA ALA A 115 75.75 -3.10 -25.47
C ALA A 115 75.94 -2.56 -24.03
#